data_AF-A0A976KQQ9-F1
#
_entry.id   AF-A0A976KQQ9-F1
#
_cell.length_a   1.000
_cell.length_b   1.000
_cell.length_c   1.000
_cell.angle_alpha   90.00
_cell.angle_beta   90.00
_cell.angle_gamma   90.00
#
_symmetry.space_group_name_H-M   'P 1'
#
loop_
_entity.id
_entity.type
_entity.pdbx_description
1 polymer ?
#
loop_
_entity_poly.entity_id
_entity_poly.type
_entity_poly.pdbx_seq_one_letter_code
_entity_poly.pdbx_strand_id
1 'polypeptide(L)'
;MAVAKRHAVKEIVVVECSHELCDLIMPRVMPAITQKLTVIIGDAFRVVPTLTADVALIDTFPSYGDNLAATQALARRCKGIGQVWGWGAHDE
;
A
#
# COMPACT_ATOMS: atom_id res chain seq x y z
N MET A 1 -29.85 10.97 -3.22
CA MET A 1 -28.67 10.18 -2.83
C MET A 1 -27.45 10.77 -3.50
N ALA A 2 -26.55 11.39 -2.75
CA ALA A 2 -25.26 11.82 -3.29
C ALA A 2 -24.33 10.60 -3.33
N VAL A 3 -24.19 9.98 -4.50
CA VAL A 3 -23.09 9.03 -4.72
C VAL A 3 -21.82 9.87 -4.68
N ALA A 4 -21.03 9.74 -3.60
CA ALA A 4 -19.76 10.42 -3.48
C ALA A 4 -18.95 10.24 -4.77
N LYS A 5 -18.49 11.33 -5.38
CA LYS A 5 -17.57 11.26 -6.53
C LYS A 5 -16.37 10.43 -6.10
N ARG A 6 -16.27 9.19 -6.57
CA ARG A 6 -15.09 8.36 -6.32
C ARG A 6 -13.88 9.11 -6.88
N HIS A 7 -12.91 9.39 -6.03
CA HIS A 7 -11.64 9.94 -6.49
C HIS A 7 -11.01 8.91 -7.44
N ALA A 8 -10.74 9.32 -8.68
CA ALA A 8 -10.10 8.45 -9.64
C ALA A 8 -8.64 8.24 -9.23
N VAL A 9 -8.23 6.99 -9.08
CA VAL A 9 -6.82 6.64 -8.87
C VAL A 9 -6.04 7.02 -10.13
N LYS A 10 -4.97 7.79 -9.97
CA LYS A 10 -4.12 8.27 -11.08
C LYS A 10 -2.85 7.44 -11.25
N GLU A 11 -2.27 7.02 -10.13
CA GLU A 11 -1.01 6.29 -10.06
C GLU A 11 -1.10 5.27 -8.93
N ILE A 12 -0.46 4.12 -9.15
CA ILE A 12 -0.32 3.02 -8.21
C ILE A 12 1.17 2.75 -8.07
N VAL A 13 1.65 2.70 -6.83
CA VAL A 13 3.00 2.24 -6.49
C VAL A 13 2.87 0.98 -5.66
N VAL A 14 3.38 -0.14 -6.17
CA VAL A 14 3.46 -1.41 -5.46
C VAL A 14 4.86 -1.50 -4.85
N VAL A 15 4.93 -1.80 -3.56
CA VAL A 15 6.18 -2.09 -2.86
C VAL A 15 6.12 -3.53 -2.38
N GLU A 16 7.05 -4.36 -2.86
CA GLU A 16 7.10 -5.78 -2.55
C GLU A 16 8.56 -6.20 -2.37
N CYS A 17 8.87 -7.02 -1.38
CA CYS A 17 10.24 -7.44 -1.11
C CYS A 17 10.70 -8.59 -2.03
N SER A 18 9.77 -9.43 -2.47
CA SER A 18 10.03 -10.59 -3.32
C SER A 18 9.98 -10.24 -4.81
N HIS A 19 11.16 -10.25 -5.44
CA HIS A 19 11.30 -10.10 -6.88
C HIS A 19 10.58 -11.24 -7.63
N GLU A 20 10.73 -12.48 -7.15
CA GLU A 20 10.13 -13.67 -7.76
C GLU A 20 8.59 -13.61 -7.75
N LEU A 21 8.00 -13.08 -6.67
CA LEU A 21 6.55 -12.90 -6.58
C LEU A 21 6.07 -11.85 -7.59
N CYS A 22 6.81 -10.75 -7.74
CA CYS A 22 6.50 -9.73 -8.74
C CYS A 22 6.59 -10.29 -10.16
N ASP A 23 7.67 -11.01 -10.49
CA ASP A 23 7.84 -11.65 -11.79
C ASP A 23 6.71 -12.64 -12.10
N LEU A 24 6.23 -13.35 -11.08
CA LEU A 24 5.11 -14.27 -11.21
C LEU A 24 3.78 -13.52 -11.43
N ILE A 25 3.44 -12.56 -10.58
CA ILE A 25 2.08 -12.02 -10.54
C ILE A 25 1.89 -10.82 -11.48
N MET A 26 2.87 -9.93 -11.59
CA MET A 26 2.71 -8.66 -12.31
C MET A 26 2.30 -8.84 -13.79
N PRO A 27 2.87 -9.77 -14.57
CA PRO A 27 2.44 -9.97 -15.96
C PRO A 27 0.96 -10.34 -16.12
N ARG A 28 0.35 -10.94 -15.09
CA ARG A 28 -1.06 -11.36 -15.09
C ARG A 28 -1.98 -10.23 -14.66
N VAL A 29 -1.51 -9.35 -13.77
CA VAL A 29 -2.32 -8.25 -13.20
C VAL A 29 -2.24 -7.00 -14.06
N MET A 30 -1.07 -6.70 -14.65
CA MET A 30 -0.85 -5.50 -15.45
C MET A 30 -1.90 -5.26 -16.56
N PRO A 31 -2.39 -6.27 -17.30
CA PRO A 31 -3.42 -6.07 -18.32
C PRO A 31 -4.75 -5.51 -17.79
N ALA A 32 -5.04 -5.73 -16.50
CA ALA A 32 -6.25 -5.24 -15.85
C ALA A 32 -6.08 -3.83 -15.22
N ILE A 33 -4.84 -3.33 -15.13
CA ILE A 33 -4.55 -2.01 -14.55
C ILE A 33 -4.47 -0.98 -15.67
N THR A 34 -5.32 0.03 -15.60
CA THR A 34 -5.36 1.14 -16.57
C THR A 34 -4.61 2.38 -16.10
N GLN A 35 -4.23 2.41 -14.82
CA GLN A 35 -3.49 3.50 -14.19
C GLN A 35 -1.99 3.35 -14.41
N LYS A 36 -1.23 4.43 -14.23
CA LYS A 36 0.22 4.36 -14.16
C LYS A 36 0.62 3.45 -12.98
N LEU A 37 1.37 2.40 -13.25
CA LEU A 37 1.82 1.44 -12.25
C LEU A 37 3.35 1.45 -12.15
N THR A 38 3.87 1.59 -10.94
CA THR A 38 5.30 1.46 -10.64
C THR A 38 5.47 0.36 -9.59
N VAL A 39 6.45 -0.52 -9.79
CA VAL A 39 6.82 -1.55 -8.83
C VAL A 39 8.18 -1.21 -8.26
N ILE A 40 8.29 -1.16 -6.93
CA ILE A 40 9.54 -0.96 -6.21
C ILE A 40 9.83 -2.25 -5.44
N ILE A 41 10.94 -2.90 -5.78
CA ILE A 41 11.41 -4.07 -5.05
C ILE A 41 12.15 -3.60 -3.79
N GLY A 42 11.61 -3.92 -2.61
CA GLY A 42 12.19 -3.54 -1.33
C GLY A 42 11.30 -3.76 -0.12
N ASP A 43 11.90 -3.61 1.06
CA ASP A 43 11.20 -3.71 2.35
C ASP A 43 10.18 -2.55 2.50
N ALA A 44 8.90 -2.90 2.57
CA ALA A 44 7.80 -1.95 2.73
C ALA A 44 7.97 -1.04 3.95
N PHE A 45 8.51 -1.55 5.07
CA PHE A 45 8.72 -0.76 6.29
C PHE A 45 9.87 0.25 6.17
N ARG A 46 10.67 0.17 5.10
CA ARG A 46 11.75 1.13 4.79
C ARG A 46 11.40 2.04 3.62
N VAL A 47 10.78 1.48 2.58
CA VAL A 47 10.44 2.21 1.35
C VAL A 47 9.21 3.09 1.52
N VAL A 48 8.09 2.56 2.05
CA VAL A 48 6.84 3.33 2.15
C VAL A 48 7.01 4.66 2.89
N PRO A 49 7.78 4.76 4.00
CA PRO A 49 8.03 6.03 4.67
C PRO A 49 8.71 7.13 3.83
N THR A 50 9.38 6.78 2.72
CA THR A 50 10.07 7.74 1.85
C THR A 50 9.20 8.22 0.68
N LEU A 51 8.01 7.64 0.50
CA LEU A 51 7.10 7.96 -0.60
C LEU A 51 6.13 9.08 -0.24
N THR A 52 5.52 9.65 -1.28
CA THR A 52 4.37 10.55 -1.18
C THR A 52 3.16 9.93 -1.85
N ALA A 53 2.01 9.92 -1.18
CA ALA A 53 0.77 9.36 -1.72
C ALA A 53 -0.45 9.93 -0.99
N ASP A 54 -1.63 9.87 -1.61
CA ASP A 54 -2.88 10.20 -0.92
C ASP A 54 -3.21 9.12 0.12
N VAL A 55 -3.03 7.85 -0.25
CA VAL A 55 -3.35 6.67 0.56
C VAL A 55 -2.27 5.60 0.41
N ALA A 56 -1.93 4.92 1.49
CA ALA A 56 -1.16 3.68 1.48
C ALA A 56 -1.94 2.54 2.16
N LEU A 57 -1.97 1.38 1.49
CA LEU A 57 -2.56 0.15 2.00
C LEU A 57 -1.43 -0.83 2.32
N ILE A 58 -1.34 -1.29 3.57
CA ILE A 58 -0.24 -2.13 4.07
C ILE A 58 -0.80 -3.47 4.51
N ASP A 59 -0.43 -4.54 3.80
CA ASP A 59 -0.85 -5.92 4.08
C ASP A 59 0.35 -6.87 4.16
N THR A 60 1.42 -6.41 4.81
CA THR A 60 2.70 -7.15 4.90
C THR A 60 3.21 -7.25 6.34
N PHE A 61 2.30 -7.21 7.32
CA PHE A 61 2.68 -7.31 8.72
C PHE A 61 3.16 -8.73 9.09
N PRO A 62 4.19 -8.86 9.95
CA PRO A 62 4.73 -10.17 10.35
C PRO A 62 3.73 -11.06 11.11
N SER A 63 2.74 -10.46 11.77
CA SER A 63 1.69 -11.13 12.53
C SER A 63 0.34 -11.03 11.82
N TYR A 64 -0.43 -12.11 11.90
CA TYR A 64 -1.81 -12.12 11.43
C TYR A 64 -2.73 -11.58 12.53
N GLY A 65 -3.39 -10.45 12.26
CA GLY A 65 -4.26 -9.74 13.21
C GLY A 65 -3.50 -8.83 14.18
N ASP A 66 -4.26 -7.98 14.88
CA ASP A 66 -3.77 -7.00 15.88
C ASP A 66 -2.66 -6.07 15.35
N ASN A 67 -2.77 -5.68 14.07
CA ASN A 67 -1.74 -4.87 13.42
C ASN A 67 -1.90 -3.37 13.70
N LEU A 68 -2.79 -2.96 14.60
CA LEU A 68 -3.10 -1.56 14.87
C LEU A 68 -1.85 -0.80 15.35
N ALA A 69 -1.14 -1.34 16.34
CA ALA A 69 0.06 -0.70 16.88
C ALA A 69 1.17 -0.56 15.82
N ALA A 70 1.39 -1.61 15.02
CA ALA A 70 2.38 -1.61 13.95
C ALA A 70 2.00 -0.63 12.83
N THR A 71 0.71 -0.57 12.47
CA THR A 71 0.16 0.37 11.48
C THR A 71 0.34 1.81 11.95
N GLN A 72 -0.02 2.12 13.19
CA GLN A 72 0.15 3.46 13.75
C GLN A 72 1.63 3.86 13.83
N ALA A 73 2.52 2.93 14.21
CA ALA A 73 3.95 3.18 14.24
C ALA A 73 4.51 3.48 12.84
N LEU A 74 4.08 2.75 11.82
CA LEU A 74 4.45 3.00 10.43
C LEU A 74 3.88 4.34 9.94
N ALA A 75 2.60 4.61 10.19
CA ALA A 75 1.94 5.85 9.81
C ALA A 75 2.66 7.09 10.35
N ARG A 76 3.17 7.04 11.60
CA ARG A 76 3.96 8.14 12.20
C ARG A 76 5.25 8.44 11.42
N ARG A 77 5.80 7.46 10.70
CA ARG A 77 7.02 7.60 9.87
C ARG A 77 6.71 8.08 8.45
N CYS A 78 5.50 7.84 7.94
CA CYS A 78 5.05 8.22 6.60
C CYS A 78 4.60 9.69 6.53
N LYS A 79 5.55 10.63 6.52
CA LYS A 79 5.24 12.08 6.53
C LYS A 79 4.61 12.60 5.23
N GLY A 80 4.85 11.91 4.11
CA GLY A 80 4.32 12.29 2.79
C GLY A 80 3.01 11.60 2.41
N ILE A 81 2.42 10.80 3.31
CA ILE A 81 1.23 10.01 2.99
C ILE A 81 0.02 10.56 3.75
N GLY A 82 -1.05 10.89 3.03
CA GLY A 82 -2.27 11.46 3.61
C GLY A 82 -2.96 10.49 4.58
N GLN A 83 -3.11 9.24 4.19
CA GLN A 83 -3.74 8.20 5.01
C GLN A 83 -3.01 6.85 4.89
N VAL A 84 -2.72 6.20 6.01
CA VAL A 84 -2.09 4.86 6.04
C VAL A 84 -3.05 3.88 6.67
N TRP A 85 -3.41 2.83 5.93
CA TRP A 85 -4.31 1.76 6.38
C TRP A 85 -3.53 0.46 6.45
N GLY A 86 -3.64 -0.22 7.59
CA GLY A 86 -3.06 -1.55 7.77
C GLY A 86 -4.14 -2.61 7.73
N TRP A 87 -3.90 -3.68 6.98
CA TRP A 87 -4.78 -4.84 6.98
C TRP A 87 -4.73 -5.55 8.34
N GLY A 88 -5.90 -5.88 8.87
CA GLY A 88 -6.03 -6.46 10.22
C GLY A 88 -5.80 -5.46 11.37
N ALA A 89 -5.71 -4.16 11.09
CA ALA A 89 -5.86 -3.12 12.09
C ALA A 89 -7.37 -2.82 12.26
N HIS A 90 -8.00 -3.49 13.21
CA HIS A 90 -9.34 -3.12 13.63
C HIS A 90 -9.25 -2.00 14.67
N ASP A 91 -10.06 -0.96 14.50
CA ASP A 91 -10.45 -0.11 15.63
C ASP A 91 -11.48 -0.92 16.44
N GLU A 92 -11.31 -1.00 17.77
CA GLU A 92 -12.39 -1.42 18.67
C GLU A 92 -13.56 -0.43 18.63
#